data_AF-A0A1I6U6E1-F1
#
_entry.id   AF-A0A1I6U6E1-F1
#
_cell.length_a   1.000
_cell.length_b   1.000
_cell.length_c   1.000
_cell.angle_alpha   90.00
_cell.angle_beta   90.00
_cell.angle_gamma   90.00
#
_symmetry.space_group_name_H-M   'P 1'
#
loop_
_entity.id
_entity.type
_entity.pdbx_description
1 polymer ?
#
loop_
_entity_poly.entity_id
_entity_poly.type
_entity_poly.pdbx_seq_one_letter_code
_entity_poly.pdbx_strand_id
1 'polypeptide(L)'
;MLTPAITAGLVGRLDKPVVLSTGCLTGSDATARGFLDAGCSAYIAPQGYPDGTAAFAFAAAFSYRTLALGTPLTGAVATARALGGDTDMFRLWHSRVRGTPGPGPGSGPGPGPGRSAAADRRTVRGRNAAHHGTARRYERDGSQPSRRLSRVTGSGRKPAAV
;
A
#
# COMPACT_ATOMS: atom_id res chain seq x y z
N MET A 1 -3.96 -24.49 -16.06
CA MET A 1 -3.54 -23.41 -17.00
C MET A 1 -4.72 -22.51 -17.25
N LEU A 2 -4.58 -21.19 -17.10
CA LEU A 2 -5.61 -20.23 -17.53
C LEU A 2 -5.62 -20.19 -19.07
N THR A 3 -6.79 -20.33 -19.68
CA THR A 3 -6.89 -20.28 -21.14
C THR A 3 -6.77 -18.84 -21.63
N PRO A 4 -6.26 -18.60 -22.85
CA PRO A 4 -6.21 -17.26 -23.44
C PRO A 4 -7.57 -16.53 -23.45
N ALA A 5 -8.67 -17.27 -23.55
CA ALA A 5 -10.03 -16.73 -23.46
C ALA A 5 -10.38 -16.21 -22.05
N ILE A 6 -9.93 -16.91 -20.99
CA ILE A 6 -10.10 -16.45 -19.61
C ILE A 6 -9.22 -15.21 -19.36
N THR A 7 -7.99 -15.20 -19.86
CA THR A 7 -7.07 -14.06 -19.73
C THR A 7 -7.59 -12.83 -20.48
N ALA A 8 -8.04 -12.98 -21.73
CA ALA A 8 -8.60 -11.89 -22.52
C ALA A 8 -9.91 -11.35 -21.93
N GLY A 9 -10.78 -12.24 -21.42
CA GLY A 9 -11.99 -11.86 -20.71
C GLY A 9 -11.74 -11.17 -19.36
N LEU A 10 -10.62 -11.46 -18.69
CA LEU A 10 -10.19 -10.75 -17.46
C LEU A 10 -9.57 -9.39 -17.78
N VAL A 11 -8.64 -9.34 -18.75
CA VAL A 11 -7.92 -8.11 -19.14
C VAL A 11 -8.86 -7.10 -19.80
N GLY A 12 -9.78 -7.55 -20.66
CA GLY A 12 -10.77 -6.70 -21.31
C GLY A 12 -11.87 -6.16 -20.38
N ARG A 13 -11.95 -6.63 -19.12
CA ARG A 13 -12.92 -6.15 -18.10
C ARG A 13 -12.32 -5.14 -17.12
N LEU A 14 -11.05 -4.80 -17.25
CA LEU A 14 -10.37 -3.86 -16.35
C LEU A 14 -10.37 -2.45 -16.95
N ASP A 15 -11.56 -1.86 -17.18
CA ASP A 15 -11.66 -0.44 -17.57
C ASP A 15 -10.97 0.49 -16.54
N LYS A 16 -10.89 0.05 -15.28
CA LYS A 16 -10.10 0.65 -14.20
C LYS A 16 -9.53 -0.45 -13.29
N PRO A 17 -8.25 -0.82 -13.41
CA PRO A 17 -7.69 -1.96 -12.70
C PRO A 17 -7.65 -1.75 -11.18
N VAL A 18 -7.71 -2.86 -10.44
CA VAL A 18 -7.41 -2.88 -9.00
C VAL A 18 -5.97 -3.34 -8.84
N VAL A 19 -5.16 -2.55 -8.14
CA VAL A 19 -3.76 -2.89 -7.87
C VAL A 19 -3.62 -3.42 -6.46
N LEU A 20 -3.08 -4.62 -6.34
CA LEU A 20 -2.65 -5.22 -5.08
C LEU A 20 -1.12 -5.27 -5.04
N SER A 21 -0.51 -4.50 -4.14
CA SER A 21 0.92 -4.58 -3.86
C SER A 21 1.17 -5.43 -2.62
N THR A 22 2.13 -6.34 -2.72
CA THR A 22 2.64 -7.14 -1.60
C THR A 22 4.02 -6.67 -1.13
N GLY A 23 4.54 -5.58 -1.70
CA GLY A 23 5.85 -5.03 -1.34
C GLY A 23 5.80 -4.27 -0.02
N CYS A 24 6.86 -4.37 0.79
CA CYS A 24 6.97 -3.66 2.05
C CYS A 24 6.89 -2.13 1.88
N LEU A 25 6.25 -1.44 2.84
CA LEU A 25 6.09 0.02 2.88
C LEU A 25 5.45 0.65 1.63
N THR A 26 4.72 -0.11 0.83
CA THR A 26 4.05 0.42 -0.36
C THR A 26 2.70 1.07 -0.05
N GLY A 27 2.16 0.83 1.15
CA GLY A 27 0.89 1.38 1.66
C GLY A 27 0.94 2.83 2.15
N SER A 28 1.59 3.72 1.41
CA SER A 28 1.56 5.16 1.68
C SER A 28 0.49 5.88 0.84
N ASP A 29 -0.05 6.99 1.35
CA ASP A 29 -1.01 7.80 0.59
C ASP A 29 -0.40 8.34 -0.71
N ALA A 30 0.90 8.65 -0.74
CA ALA A 30 1.60 9.12 -1.94
C ALA A 30 1.67 8.03 -3.02
N THR A 31 2.05 6.81 -2.65
CA THR A 31 2.10 5.66 -3.56
C THR A 31 0.70 5.34 -4.08
N ALA A 32 -0.28 5.25 -3.17
CA ALA A 32 -1.67 4.99 -3.54
C ALA A 32 -2.19 6.04 -4.52
N ARG A 33 -1.89 7.32 -4.26
CA ARG A 33 -2.32 8.42 -5.13
C ARG A 33 -1.76 8.31 -6.54
N GLY A 34 -0.49 7.93 -6.70
CA GLY A 34 0.13 7.70 -8.01
C GLY A 34 -0.64 6.68 -8.85
N PHE A 35 -1.00 5.53 -8.28
CA PHE A 35 -1.79 4.51 -8.99
C PHE A 35 -3.22 4.96 -9.29
N LEU A 36 -3.86 5.68 -8.36
CA LEU A 36 -5.22 6.18 -8.54
C LEU A 36 -5.30 7.29 -9.60
N ASP A 37 -4.33 8.20 -9.64
CA ASP A 37 -4.24 9.24 -10.68
C ASP A 37 -3.88 8.64 -12.04
N ALA A 38 -3.17 7.50 -12.09
CA ALA A 38 -2.92 6.72 -13.30
C ALA A 38 -4.14 5.92 -13.80
N GLY A 39 -5.28 5.98 -13.10
CA GLY A 39 -6.55 5.41 -13.57
C GLY A 39 -6.97 4.10 -12.90
N CYS A 40 -6.25 3.61 -11.90
CA CYS A 40 -6.69 2.45 -11.12
C CYS A 40 -7.96 2.78 -10.32
N SER A 41 -8.89 1.83 -10.22
CA SER A 41 -10.13 1.99 -9.42
C SER A 41 -9.86 1.89 -7.93
N ALA A 42 -8.87 1.06 -7.55
CA ALA A 42 -8.44 0.87 -6.18
C ALA A 42 -6.97 0.48 -6.10
N TYR A 43 -6.36 0.80 -4.97
CA TYR A 43 -5.01 0.40 -4.59
C TYR A 43 -5.06 -0.29 -3.23
N ILE A 44 -4.36 -1.40 -3.07
CA ILE A 44 -4.29 -2.18 -1.84
C ILE A 44 -2.83 -2.49 -1.56
N ALA A 45 -2.35 -2.19 -0.36
CA ALA A 45 -0.94 -2.35 -0.02
C ALA A 45 -0.69 -2.36 1.50
N PRO A 46 0.37 -3.03 1.97
CA PRO A 46 0.76 -3.03 3.38
C PRO A 46 1.41 -1.72 3.78
N GLN A 47 1.01 -1.18 4.95
CA GLN A 47 1.63 0.01 5.52
C GLN A 47 2.97 -0.27 6.22
N GLY A 48 3.32 -1.54 6.43
CA GLY A 48 4.53 -1.99 7.13
C GLY A 48 5.34 -3.03 6.34
N TYR A 49 6.00 -3.92 7.07
CA TYR A 49 6.82 -5.00 6.55
C TYR A 49 6.13 -6.34 6.84
N PRO A 50 5.20 -6.79 5.99
CA PRO A 50 4.57 -8.07 6.22
C PRO A 50 5.58 -9.19 5.99
N ASP A 51 5.53 -10.22 6.84
CA ASP A 51 6.16 -11.49 6.49
C ASP A 51 5.65 -11.99 5.12
N GLY A 52 6.52 -12.68 4.37
CA GLY A 52 6.18 -13.19 3.04
C GLY A 52 4.97 -14.12 3.07
N THR A 53 4.81 -14.92 4.13
CA THR A 53 3.66 -15.82 4.31
C THR A 53 2.38 -15.03 4.53
N ALA A 54 2.43 -13.95 5.32
CA ALA A 54 1.28 -13.10 5.56
C ALA A 54 0.86 -12.33 4.30
N ALA A 55 1.83 -11.78 3.56
CA ALA A 55 1.57 -11.11 2.29
C ALA A 55 0.94 -12.07 1.26
N PHE A 56 1.44 -13.31 1.18
CA PHE A 56 0.87 -14.35 0.34
C PHE A 56 -0.55 -14.75 0.79
N ALA A 57 -0.75 -15.01 2.08
CA ALA A 57 -2.04 -15.40 2.63
C ALA A 57 -3.12 -14.33 2.38
N PHE A 58 -2.77 -13.06 2.59
CA PHE A 58 -3.63 -11.93 2.25
C PHE A 58 -3.99 -11.94 0.76
N ALA A 59 -2.99 -12.02 -0.12
CA ALA A 59 -3.21 -11.98 -1.57
C ALA A 59 -4.06 -13.16 -2.07
N ALA A 60 -3.84 -14.36 -1.54
CA ALA A 60 -4.61 -15.55 -1.88
C ALA A 60 -6.06 -15.42 -1.42
N ALA A 61 -6.29 -15.04 -0.16
CA ALA A 61 -7.65 -14.86 0.38
C ALA A 61 -8.42 -13.74 -0.33
N PHE A 62 -7.77 -12.60 -0.57
CA PHE A 62 -8.34 -11.49 -1.33
C PHE A 62 -8.70 -11.91 -2.76
N SER A 63 -7.79 -12.59 -3.46
CA SER A 63 -8.01 -13.05 -4.84
C SER A 63 -9.13 -14.07 -4.92
N TYR A 64 -9.19 -15.01 -3.99
CA TYR A 64 -10.29 -15.98 -3.92
C TYR A 64 -11.64 -15.27 -3.70
N ARG A 65 -11.71 -14.33 -2.75
CA ARG A 65 -12.93 -13.56 -2.47
C ARG A 65 -13.41 -12.75 -3.67
N THR A 66 -12.49 -12.07 -4.35
CA THR A 66 -12.83 -11.20 -5.48
C THR A 66 -13.10 -11.98 -6.76
N LEU A 67 -12.21 -12.90 -7.14
CA LEU A 67 -12.26 -13.58 -8.43
C LEU A 67 -13.20 -14.79 -8.44
N ALA A 68 -13.20 -15.59 -7.37
CA ALA A 68 -14.01 -16.80 -7.31
C ALA A 68 -15.41 -16.51 -6.75
N LEU A 69 -15.52 -15.62 -5.75
CA LEU A 69 -16.79 -15.37 -5.05
C LEU A 69 -17.45 -14.04 -5.42
N GLY A 70 -16.83 -13.19 -6.24
CA GLY A 70 -17.40 -11.90 -6.63
C GLY A 70 -17.64 -10.93 -5.46
N THR A 71 -16.93 -11.13 -4.34
CA THR A 71 -17.09 -10.29 -3.14
C THR A 71 -16.61 -8.86 -3.44
N PRO A 72 -17.33 -7.82 -2.99
CA PRO A 72 -16.88 -6.43 -3.11
C PRO A 72 -15.51 -6.22 -2.44
N LEU A 73 -14.71 -5.28 -2.97
CA LEU A 73 -13.32 -5.05 -2.53
C LEU A 73 -13.19 -4.83 -1.02
N THR A 74 -14.08 -4.02 -0.43
CA THR A 74 -14.09 -3.75 1.02
C THR A 74 -14.28 -5.02 1.83
N GLY A 75 -15.23 -5.88 1.44
CA GLY A 75 -15.49 -7.16 2.10
C GLY A 75 -14.36 -8.18 1.89
N ALA A 76 -13.75 -8.20 0.71
CA ALA A 76 -12.61 -9.06 0.42
C ALA A 76 -11.38 -8.67 1.25
N VAL A 77 -11.08 -7.36 1.36
CA VAL A 77 -9.99 -6.85 2.22
C VAL A 77 -10.26 -7.12 3.69
N ALA A 78 -11.49 -6.88 4.17
CA ALA A 78 -11.86 -7.18 5.55
C ALA A 78 -11.67 -8.67 5.87
N THR A 79 -12.08 -9.56 4.96
CA THR A 79 -11.90 -11.01 5.16
C THR A 79 -10.43 -11.43 5.12
N ALA A 80 -9.64 -10.84 4.23
CA ALA A 80 -8.21 -11.14 4.14
C ALA A 80 -7.43 -10.65 5.37
N ARG A 81 -7.82 -9.49 5.94
CA ARG A 81 -7.28 -8.99 7.23
C ARG A 81 -7.70 -9.87 8.41
N ALA A 82 -8.88 -10.48 8.36
CA ALA A 82 -9.35 -11.35 9.45
C ALA A 82 -8.49 -12.61 9.66
N LEU A 83 -7.51 -12.88 8.78
CA LEU A 83 -6.46 -13.86 9.01
C LEU A 83 -5.51 -13.45 10.16
N GLY A 84 -5.46 -12.15 10.50
CA GLY A 84 -4.73 -11.58 11.63
C GLY A 84 -3.24 -11.42 11.38
N GLY A 85 -2.54 -10.97 12.43
CA GLY A 85 -1.10 -10.74 12.41
C GLY A 85 -0.71 -9.68 11.38
N ASP A 86 0.29 -9.98 10.58
CA ASP A 86 0.80 -9.05 9.56
C ASP A 86 -0.18 -8.77 8.42
N THR A 87 -1.31 -9.48 8.32
CA THR A 87 -2.33 -9.18 7.31
C THR A 87 -3.15 -7.92 7.62
N ASP A 88 -3.19 -7.50 8.89
CA ASP A 88 -3.95 -6.32 9.33
C ASP A 88 -3.42 -5.00 8.74
N MET A 89 -2.14 -4.96 8.36
CA MET A 89 -1.49 -3.75 7.84
C MET A 89 -1.85 -3.41 6.40
N PHE A 90 -2.53 -4.30 5.67
CA PHE A 90 -2.93 -4.05 4.27
C PHE A 90 -4.07 -3.06 4.23
N ARG A 91 -3.90 -1.88 3.64
CA ARG A 91 -4.94 -0.86 3.52
C ARG A 91 -5.50 -0.79 2.10
N LEU A 92 -6.75 -0.34 2.00
CA LEU A 92 -7.49 -0.13 0.76
C LEU A 92 -7.69 1.37 0.53
N TRP A 93 -7.37 1.83 -0.67
CA TRP A 93 -7.67 3.16 -1.19
C TRP A 93 -8.53 3.04 -2.43
N HIS A 94 -9.47 3.99 -2.62
CA HIS A 94 -10.34 4.06 -3.78
C HIS A 94 -10.15 5.36 -4.56
N SER A 95 -10.34 5.30 -5.87
CA SER A 95 -10.41 6.50 -6.69
C SER A 95 -11.63 7.31 -6.28
N ARG A 96 -11.42 8.58 -5.93
CA ARG A 96 -12.53 9.53 -5.86
C ARG A 96 -12.93 9.83 -7.29
N VAL A 97 -14.17 9.51 -7.67
CA VAL A 97 -14.74 10.05 -8.90
C VAL A 97 -14.70 11.57 -8.76
N ARG A 98 -13.74 12.21 -9.41
CA ARG A 98 -13.87 13.64 -9.71
C ARG A 98 -15.06 13.72 -10.66
N GLY A 99 -16.17 14.30 -10.20
CA GLY A 99 -17.15 14.83 -11.14
C GLY A 99 -16.37 15.64 -12.16
N THR A 100 -16.63 15.42 -13.45
CA THR A 100 -16.00 16.19 -14.52
C THR A 100 -16.07 17.67 -14.14
N PRO A 101 -14.96 18.43 -14.23
CA PRO A 101 -15.08 19.87 -14.26
C PRO A 101 -16.02 20.15 -15.45
N GLY A 102 -17.22 20.67 -15.17
CA GLY A 102 -18.05 21.23 -16.23
C GLY A 102 -17.22 22.25 -17.00
N PRO A 103 -17.55 22.54 -18.27
CA PRO A 103 -16.87 23.59 -19.01
C PRO A 103 -16.89 24.85 -18.15
N GLY A 104 -15.72 25.26 -17.67
CA GLY A 104 -15.57 26.49 -16.89
C GLY A 104 -16.10 27.66 -17.73
N PRO A 105 -16.59 28.73 -17.09
CA PRO A 105 -16.99 29.92 -17.82
C PRO A 105 -15.82 30.37 -18.67
N GLY A 106 -16.07 30.50 -19.98
CA GLY A 106 -15.06 30.67 -21.00
C GLY A 106 -14.04 31.74 -20.64
N SER A 107 -12.77 31.37 -20.70
CA SER A 107 -11.66 32.32 -20.79
C SER A 107 -11.87 33.14 -22.07
N GLY A 108 -12.41 34.35 -21.92
CA GLY A 108 -12.53 35.31 -22.99
C GLY A 108 -11.16 35.64 -23.63
N PRO A 109 -11.16 36.18 -24.86
CA PRO A 109 -9.94 36.51 -25.57
C PRO A 109 -9.10 37.53 -24.78
N GLY A 110 -7.81 37.23 -24.63
CA GLY A 110 -6.87 38.02 -23.85
C GLY A 110 -6.61 39.41 -24.42
N PRO A 111 -6.17 40.37 -23.58
CA PRO A 111 -5.66 41.64 -24.07
C PRO A 111 -4.27 41.44 -24.69
N GLY A 112 -4.10 41.97 -25.90
CA GLY A 112 -2.87 41.93 -26.69
C GLY A 112 -1.68 42.70 -26.09
N PRO A 113 -0.55 42.75 -26.82
CA PRO A 113 0.75 43.06 -26.26
C PRO A 113 0.96 44.57 -26.09
N GLY A 114 1.20 45.00 -24.86
CA GLY A 114 1.52 46.39 -24.50
C GLY A 114 2.87 46.50 -23.78
N ARG A 115 3.91 46.78 -24.57
CA ARG A 115 5.10 47.64 -24.32
C ARG A 115 5.91 47.52 -23.01
N SER A 116 7.22 47.34 -23.25
CA SER A 116 8.37 47.33 -22.34
C SER A 116 8.64 48.60 -21.52
N ALA A 117 9.24 48.43 -20.34
CA ALA A 117 10.27 49.27 -19.72
C ALA A 117 10.96 48.41 -18.62
N ALA A 118 12.21 47.96 -18.76
CA ALA A 118 13.49 48.66 -18.59
C ALA A 118 13.92 48.87 -17.11
N ALA A 119 15.07 48.28 -16.77
CA ALA A 119 15.95 48.46 -15.59
C ALA A 119 15.36 48.04 -14.21
N ASP A 120 16.09 47.41 -13.30
CA ASP A 120 17.45 47.73 -12.86
C ASP A 120 18.20 46.52 -12.28
N ARG A 121 19.53 46.54 -12.40
CA ARG A 121 20.49 45.56 -11.89
C ARG A 121 21.05 46.00 -10.53
N ARG A 122 21.62 45.02 -9.83
CA ARG A 122 22.49 45.07 -8.63
C ARG A 122 21.67 45.02 -7.32
N THR A 123 22.04 44.26 -6.28
CA THR A 123 23.38 43.90 -5.82
C THR A 123 23.37 42.60 -4.98
N VAL A 124 24.39 41.80 -5.27
CA VAL A 124 25.16 40.81 -4.49
C VAL A 124 25.16 40.94 -2.94
N ARG A 125 25.38 39.76 -2.31
CA ARG A 125 25.82 39.41 -0.93
C ARG A 125 24.71 38.80 -0.08
N GLY A 126 24.83 37.61 0.49
CA GLY A 126 25.94 36.65 0.57
C GLY A 126 25.83 35.84 1.85
N ARG A 127 26.40 34.61 1.83
CA ARG A 127 26.87 33.81 2.99
C ARG A 127 25.76 33.33 3.97
N ASN A 128 25.80 32.15 4.59
CA ASN A 128 26.84 31.14 4.80
C ASN A 128 26.20 29.88 5.42
N ALA A 129 26.95 28.76 5.32
CA ALA A 129 27.11 27.66 6.29
C ALA A 129 25.88 26.78 6.64
N ALA A 130 25.83 25.51 6.23
CA ALA A 130 26.60 24.34 6.72
C ALA A 130 26.18 23.87 8.13
N HIS A 131 25.70 22.61 8.22
CA HIS A 131 25.90 21.63 9.30
C HIS A 131 25.26 20.30 8.83
N HIS A 132 26.04 19.29 8.42
CA HIS A 132 26.54 18.17 9.24
C HIS A 132 25.49 17.46 10.12
N GLY A 133 25.27 16.15 9.90
CA GLY A 133 24.51 15.34 10.85
C GLY A 133 24.11 13.91 10.43
N THR A 134 25.09 13.11 10.00
CA THR A 134 25.27 11.67 10.33
C THR A 134 24.11 10.68 10.24
N ALA A 135 24.27 9.73 9.30
CA ALA A 135 23.65 8.41 9.30
C ALA A 135 23.91 7.66 10.62
N ARG A 136 22.85 7.15 11.25
CA ARG A 136 22.97 6.21 12.36
C ARG A 136 23.13 4.79 11.83
N ARG A 137 24.34 4.28 11.97
CA ARG A 137 24.75 2.88 11.99
C ARG A 137 23.99 2.16 13.13
N TYR A 138 23.23 1.12 12.81
CA TYR A 138 22.74 0.17 13.81
C TYR A 138 23.65 -1.07 13.78
N GLU A 139 24.62 -1.10 14.68
CA GLU A 139 25.39 -2.28 15.07
C GLU A 139 25.27 -2.44 16.59
N ARG A 140 24.61 -3.51 17.01
CA ARG A 140 24.77 -4.23 18.30
C ARG A 140 23.94 -5.51 18.15
N ASP A 141 24.57 -6.63 17.83
CA ASP A 141 25.33 -7.50 18.73
C ASP A 141 24.50 -8.00 19.93
N GLY A 142 24.15 -9.29 19.84
CA GLY A 142 24.28 -10.26 20.92
C GLY A 142 23.50 -10.03 22.21
N SER A 143 22.35 -10.69 22.35
CA SER A 143 22.09 -11.62 23.48
C SER A 143 20.71 -12.27 23.36
N GLN A 144 20.72 -13.58 23.11
CA GLN A 144 19.63 -14.46 23.52
C GLN A 144 19.49 -14.45 25.06
N PRO A 145 18.30 -14.80 25.57
CA PRO A 145 18.29 -15.94 26.47
C PRO A 145 17.25 -17.00 26.07
N SER A 146 17.75 -18.22 26.03
CA SER A 146 17.07 -19.48 25.79
C SER A 146 15.90 -19.69 26.77
N ARG A 147 14.68 -19.90 26.26
CA ARG A 147 13.57 -20.37 27.10
C ARG A 147 13.66 -21.88 27.31
N ARG A 148 13.93 -22.21 28.56
CA ARG A 148 14.08 -23.52 29.17
C ARG A 148 12.79 -24.34 29.04
N LEU A 149 12.93 -25.54 28.48
CA LEU A 149 11.95 -26.63 28.52
C LEU A 149 11.54 -26.92 29.97
N SER A 150 10.24 -26.84 30.27
CA SER A 150 9.66 -27.39 31.49
C SER A 150 9.07 -28.75 31.19
N ARG A 151 9.78 -29.78 31.66
CA ARG A 151 9.42 -31.19 31.64
C ARG A 151 8.21 -31.39 32.58
N VAL A 152 7.05 -31.75 32.03
CA VAL A 152 5.91 -32.24 32.82
C VAL A 152 6.18 -33.68 33.21
N THR A 153 6.55 -33.90 34.48
CA THR A 153 6.51 -35.22 35.13
C THR A 153 5.26 -35.27 35.99
N GLY A 154 4.20 -35.90 35.48
CA GLY A 154 2.98 -36.23 36.22
C GLY A 154 2.93 -37.72 36.52
N SER A 155 3.32 -38.07 37.74
CA SER A 155 3.32 -39.42 38.32
C SER A 155 1.90 -39.84 38.75
N GLY A 156 1.44 -40.96 38.20
CA GLY A 156 0.69 -42.05 38.87
C GLY A 156 -0.53 -41.77 39.76
N ARG A 157 -1.69 -42.30 39.35
CA ARG A 157 -2.61 -43.06 40.23
C ARG A 157 -3.64 -43.88 39.40
N LYS A 158 -3.51 -45.21 39.45
CA LYS A 158 -4.64 -46.19 39.40
C LYS A 158 -5.26 -46.23 40.81
N PRO A 159 -6.55 -46.57 41.04
CA PRO A 159 -7.19 -47.86 40.68
C PRO A 159 -8.69 -47.63 40.26
N ALA A 160 -9.65 -48.54 40.15
CA ALA A 160 -9.82 -49.99 40.30
C ALA A 160 -11.01 -50.40 39.40
N ALA A 161 -11.10 -51.69 39.06
CA ALA A 161 -12.25 -52.28 38.40
C ALA A 161 -13.47 -52.38 39.33
N VAL A 162 -14.67 -52.24 38.76
CA VAL A 162 -15.92 -52.90 39.15
C VAL A 162 -16.63 -53.28 37.86
#